data_AF-T5ADN1-F1
#
_entry.id   AF-T5ADN1-F1
#
_cell.length_a   1.000
_cell.length_b   1.000
_cell.length_c   1.000
_cell.angle_alpha   90.00
_cell.angle_beta   90.00
_cell.angle_gamma   90.00
#
_symmetry.space_group_name_H-M   'P 1'
#
loop_
_entity.id
_entity.type
_entity.pdbx_description
1 polymer ?
#
loop_
_entity_poly.entity_id
_entity_poly.type
_entity_poly.pdbx_seq_one_letter_code
_entity_poly.pdbx_strand_id
1 'polypeptide(L)'
;MESGLHHLTGPYASGFQLDHQQLDAVIMPDLQDMANNADLLEQLRQRRFDGDEPPPYRSPSPDDGDDGEAPVLWPTAARDQVAAEIEELIRRPLSDEELDDTQCKVEMWHAGYHPGRRYDEEAREEAYFMFGARRSAKHYAKLIGRAGEQREKIFIRHRIKRRWQRLGVWNPEWGIPGRVDEGPRDKTLSWKWKWQGDVRYRGADPGPVIPEHPNTRAFHLRRGLHRDQRGPLPPRRSLAADTSKSAAESFITSRPWFTFAMDTEEERTRLNRIPHHLASHDVRGEIR
;
A
#
# COMPACT_ATOMS: atom_id res chain seq x y z
N MET A 1 -26.71 -46.33 -12.23
CA MET A 1 -25.82 -45.35 -12.88
C MET A 1 -26.21 -43.98 -12.34
N GLU A 2 -25.71 -43.66 -11.15
CA GLU A 2 -25.94 -42.38 -10.48
C GLU A 2 -24.59 -41.67 -10.43
N SER A 3 -24.50 -40.52 -11.10
CA SER A 3 -23.31 -39.68 -11.11
C SER A 3 -23.45 -38.62 -10.01
N GLY A 4 -22.69 -38.80 -8.92
CA GLY A 4 -22.55 -37.82 -7.86
C GLY A 4 -21.54 -36.75 -8.25
N LEU A 5 -22.01 -35.50 -8.39
CA LEU A 5 -21.18 -34.30 -8.49
C LEU A 5 -20.88 -33.79 -7.08
N HIS A 6 -19.69 -34.11 -6.58
CA HIS A 6 -19.13 -33.48 -5.39
C HIS A 6 -18.59 -32.08 -5.76
N HIS A 7 -19.31 -31.04 -5.35
CA HIS A 7 -18.78 -29.68 -5.29
C HIS A 7 -17.89 -29.54 -4.06
N LEU A 8 -16.57 -29.42 -4.28
CA LEU A 8 -15.62 -28.99 -3.27
C LEU A 8 -15.72 -27.46 -3.12
N THR A 9 -16.40 -27.01 -2.08
CA THR A 9 -16.31 -25.62 -1.57
C THR A 9 -15.22 -25.58 -0.50
N GLY A 10 -14.03 -25.12 -0.86
CA GLY A 10 -12.98 -24.78 0.11
C GLY A 10 -13.24 -23.41 0.77
N PRO A 11 -13.01 -23.25 2.08
CA PRO A 11 -13.23 -22.00 2.77
C PRO A 11 -12.02 -21.07 2.61
N TYR A 12 -12.16 -20.02 1.81
CA TYR A 12 -11.26 -18.86 1.90
C TYR A 12 -11.63 -18.08 3.16
N ALA A 13 -10.89 -18.29 4.24
CA ALA A 13 -10.98 -17.50 5.46
C ALA A 13 -10.46 -16.08 5.19
N SER A 14 -11.41 -15.17 4.94
CA SER A 14 -11.20 -13.73 4.81
C SER A 14 -10.85 -13.13 6.18
N GLY A 15 -9.57 -12.77 6.36
CA GLY A 15 -9.02 -12.23 7.62
C GLY A 15 -9.49 -10.84 8.06
N PHE A 16 -10.48 -10.21 7.41
CA PHE A 16 -11.07 -8.94 7.85
C PHE A 16 -12.58 -8.87 7.55
N GLN A 17 -13.34 -9.78 8.15
CA GLN A 17 -14.79 -9.64 8.21
C GLN A 17 -15.14 -8.76 9.42
N LEU A 18 -15.26 -7.45 9.19
CA LEU A 18 -15.97 -6.59 10.14
C LEU A 18 -17.39 -7.11 10.24
N ASP A 19 -17.76 -7.57 11.43
CA ASP A 19 -19.09 -8.09 11.72
C ASP A 19 -20.15 -7.03 11.36
N HIS A 20 -21.07 -7.40 10.47
CA HIS A 20 -22.16 -6.54 10.02
C HIS A 20 -22.99 -6.01 11.20
N GLN A 21 -22.99 -6.72 12.35
CA GLN A 21 -23.62 -6.24 13.58
C GLN A 21 -22.95 -4.98 14.16
N GLN A 22 -21.62 -4.83 14.10
CA GLN A 22 -20.94 -3.64 14.62
C GLN A 22 -21.24 -2.39 13.79
N LEU A 23 -21.37 -2.54 12.46
CA LEU A 23 -21.75 -1.44 11.57
C LEU A 23 -23.17 -0.95 11.87
N ASP A 24 -24.15 -1.86 11.96
CA ASP A 24 -25.55 -1.48 12.14
C ASP A 24 -25.91 -1.07 13.59
N ALA A 25 -25.30 -1.68 14.61
CA ALA A 25 -25.64 -1.40 16.02
C ALA A 25 -24.90 -0.20 16.62
N VAL A 26 -23.66 0.06 16.18
CA VAL A 26 -22.79 1.08 16.81
C VAL A 26 -22.62 2.31 15.92
N ILE A 27 -22.46 2.13 14.61
CA ILE A 27 -22.01 3.21 13.73
C ILE A 27 -23.18 3.92 13.05
N MET A 28 -24.22 3.18 12.64
CA MET A 28 -25.31 3.74 11.84
C MET A 28 -26.26 4.70 12.60
N PRO A 29 -26.64 4.46 13.87
CA PRO A 29 -27.43 5.42 14.66
C PRO A 29 -26.65 6.72 14.91
N ASP A 30 -25.38 6.60 15.31
CA ASP A 30 -24.47 7.74 15.54
C ASP A 30 -24.33 8.59 14.25
N LEU A 31 -24.20 7.97 13.07
CA LEU A 31 -24.12 8.67 11.78
C LEU A 31 -25.44 9.36 11.41
N GLN A 32 -26.57 8.78 11.75
CA GLN A 32 -27.89 9.36 11.48
C GLN A 32 -28.17 10.54 12.42
N ASP A 33 -27.79 10.43 13.69
CA ASP A 33 -27.89 11.52 14.67
C ASP A 33 -26.92 12.66 14.35
N MET A 34 -25.70 12.35 13.90
CA MET A 34 -24.73 13.36 13.42
C MET A 34 -25.19 14.06 12.13
N ALA A 35 -25.92 13.36 11.25
CA ALA A 35 -26.52 13.99 10.07
C ALA A 35 -27.66 14.94 10.45
N ASN A 36 -28.32 14.68 11.58
CA ASN A 36 -29.48 15.44 12.06
C ASN A 36 -29.14 16.53 13.09
N ASN A 37 -27.93 16.54 13.67
CA ASN A 37 -27.51 17.48 14.71
C ASN A 37 -26.03 17.88 14.58
N ALA A 38 -25.79 19.07 14.02
CA ALA A 38 -24.44 19.59 13.75
C ALA A 38 -23.62 19.90 15.02
N ASP A 39 -24.26 20.24 16.13
CA ASP A 39 -23.58 20.57 17.39
C ASP A 39 -23.06 19.32 18.11
N LEU A 40 -23.74 18.18 17.93
CA LEU A 40 -23.33 16.88 18.44
C LEU A 40 -22.04 16.37 17.77
N LEU A 41 -21.85 16.70 16.48
CA LEU A 41 -20.65 16.38 15.71
C LEU A 41 -19.41 17.11 16.27
N GLU A 42 -19.59 18.31 16.81
CA GLU A 42 -18.49 19.10 17.40
C GLU A 42 -18.17 18.67 18.84
N GLN A 43 -19.17 18.25 19.62
CA GLN A 43 -18.95 17.68 20.96
C GLN A 43 -18.28 16.30 20.93
N LEU A 44 -18.67 15.41 20.00
CA LEU A 44 -18.06 14.07 19.88
C LEU A 44 -16.63 14.10 19.31
N ARG A 45 -16.27 15.14 18.53
CA ARG A 45 -14.88 15.40 18.12
C ARG A 45 -13.94 15.61 19.30
N GLN A 46 -14.44 16.10 20.43
CA GLN A 46 -13.63 16.45 21.60
C GLN A 46 -13.49 15.31 22.62
N ARG A 47 -14.39 14.33 22.66
CA ARG A 47 -14.55 13.44 23.83
C ARG A 47 -14.05 12.00 23.73
N ARG A 48 -13.83 11.44 22.53
CA ARG A 48 -13.76 9.96 22.35
C ARG A 48 -12.37 9.33 22.15
N PHE A 49 -11.25 10.07 22.22
CA PHE A 49 -9.93 9.52 21.82
C PHE A 49 -8.79 9.60 22.86
N ASP A 50 -9.08 9.95 24.10
CA ASP A 50 -8.10 9.89 25.21
C ASP A 50 -8.13 8.58 26.01
N GLY A 51 -8.93 7.57 25.61
CA GLY A 51 -9.05 6.30 26.32
C GLY A 51 -9.21 5.11 25.37
N ASP A 52 -8.18 4.25 25.39
CA ASP A 52 -8.20 2.78 25.34
C ASP A 52 -7.16 2.17 24.38
N GLU A 53 -6.32 1.35 24.98
CA GLU A 53 -5.19 0.62 24.42
C GLU A 53 -5.68 -0.52 23.49
N PRO A 54 -5.02 -0.79 22.36
CA PRO A 54 -5.46 -1.81 21.42
C PRO A 54 -5.38 -3.22 22.02
N PRO A 55 -6.28 -4.15 21.63
CA PRO A 55 -6.26 -5.52 22.12
C PRO A 55 -4.98 -6.26 21.71
N PRO A 56 -4.50 -7.21 22.53
CA PRO A 56 -3.24 -7.92 22.31
C PRO A 56 -3.27 -8.80 21.05
N TYR A 57 -2.22 -8.68 20.25
CA TYR A 57 -2.03 -9.45 19.02
C TYR A 57 -1.71 -10.91 19.34
N ARG A 58 -2.50 -11.85 18.79
CA ARG A 58 -2.26 -13.30 18.89
C ARG A 58 -1.80 -13.80 17.53
N SER A 59 -0.53 -14.15 17.40
CA SER A 59 0.00 -14.77 16.18
C SER A 59 -0.51 -16.21 16.05
N PRO A 60 -0.90 -16.67 14.85
CA PRO A 60 -1.18 -18.08 14.60
C PRO A 60 0.08 -18.93 14.79
N SER A 61 -0.08 -20.11 15.39
CA SER A 61 1.00 -21.10 15.55
C SER A 61 1.37 -21.73 14.19
N PRO A 62 2.64 -22.12 13.99
CA PRO A 62 3.17 -22.50 12.68
C PRO A 62 3.06 -24.02 12.41
N ASP A 63 1.89 -24.61 12.68
CA ASP A 63 1.72 -26.07 12.63
C ASP A 63 0.48 -26.46 11.84
N ASP A 64 0.51 -26.24 10.52
CA ASP A 64 -0.46 -26.82 9.59
C ASP A 64 0.15 -26.92 8.17
N GLY A 65 0.48 -28.15 7.75
CA GLY A 65 0.41 -28.59 6.34
C GLY A 65 1.71 -28.68 5.54
N ASP A 66 2.58 -29.63 5.87
CA ASP A 66 3.61 -30.15 4.94
C ASP A 66 3.06 -31.44 4.28
N ASP A 67 2.29 -31.26 3.20
CA ASP A 67 1.82 -32.35 2.35
C ASP A 67 2.85 -32.61 1.26
N GLY A 68 3.46 -33.81 1.32
CA GLY A 68 4.66 -34.16 0.59
C GLY A 68 4.53 -34.18 -0.93
N GLU A 69 5.35 -33.35 -1.59
CA GLU A 69 5.70 -33.48 -2.99
C GLU A 69 6.88 -34.44 -3.16
N ALA A 70 6.72 -35.48 -3.99
CA ALA A 70 7.76 -36.46 -4.26
C ALA A 70 8.99 -35.80 -4.91
N PRO A 71 10.22 -36.08 -4.46
CA PRO A 71 11.42 -35.43 -4.99
C PRO A 71 11.63 -35.79 -6.45
N VAL A 72 11.58 -34.80 -7.34
CA VAL A 72 11.95 -34.97 -8.74
C VAL A 72 13.45 -35.28 -8.80
N LEU A 73 13.79 -36.47 -9.30
CA LEU A 73 15.15 -37.03 -9.45
C LEU A 73 15.97 -36.31 -10.53
N TRP A 74 16.36 -35.06 -10.28
CA TRP A 74 17.46 -34.42 -11.01
C TRP A 74 18.78 -34.66 -10.26
N PRO A 75 19.94 -34.65 -10.93
CA PRO A 75 21.23 -34.64 -10.24
C PRO A 75 21.33 -33.40 -9.34
N THR A 76 21.20 -33.60 -8.03
CA THR A 76 21.10 -32.56 -7.00
C THR A 76 22.22 -31.54 -7.13
N ALA A 77 23.45 -32.00 -7.39
CA ALA A 77 24.64 -31.15 -7.48
C ALA A 77 24.56 -30.05 -8.56
N ALA A 78 23.98 -30.34 -9.74
CA ALA A 78 23.88 -29.34 -10.80
C ALA A 78 22.81 -28.27 -10.47
N ARG A 79 21.70 -28.70 -9.84
CA ARG A 79 20.66 -27.78 -9.37
C ARG A 79 21.17 -26.91 -8.23
N ASP A 80 21.90 -27.49 -7.28
CA ASP A 80 22.48 -26.78 -6.15
C ASP A 80 23.51 -25.74 -6.60
N GLN A 81 24.31 -26.07 -7.61
CA GLN A 81 25.25 -25.11 -8.20
C GLN A 81 24.52 -23.94 -8.87
N VAL A 82 23.51 -24.21 -9.71
CA VAL A 82 22.72 -23.15 -10.36
C VAL A 82 21.98 -22.29 -9.31
N ALA A 83 21.43 -22.90 -8.26
CA ALA A 83 20.79 -22.19 -7.17
C ALA A 83 21.78 -21.29 -6.41
N ALA A 84 23.00 -21.77 -6.13
CA ALA A 84 24.04 -20.98 -5.50
C ALA A 84 24.51 -19.81 -6.38
N GLU A 85 24.61 -20.01 -7.69
CA GLU A 85 24.94 -18.96 -8.65
C GLU A 85 23.83 -17.88 -8.72
N ILE A 86 22.56 -18.29 -8.75
CA ILE A 86 21.41 -17.38 -8.71
C ILE A 86 21.39 -16.60 -7.40
N GLU A 87 21.55 -17.26 -6.26
CA GLU A 87 21.53 -16.60 -4.96
C GLU A 87 22.67 -15.58 -4.86
N GLU A 88 23.86 -15.91 -5.34
CA GLU A 88 24.98 -14.97 -5.36
C GLU A 88 24.71 -13.76 -6.28
N LEU A 89 24.04 -13.95 -7.42
CA LEU A 89 23.62 -12.84 -8.28
C LEU A 89 22.61 -11.90 -7.58
N ILE A 90 21.62 -12.44 -6.88
CA ILE A 90 20.59 -11.65 -6.20
C ILE A 90 21.17 -10.96 -4.96
N ARG A 91 22.10 -11.61 -4.25
CA ARG A 91 22.70 -11.13 -2.99
C ARG A 91 23.62 -9.92 -3.17
N ARG A 92 24.31 -9.78 -4.31
CA ARG A 92 25.23 -8.65 -4.59
C ARG A 92 24.53 -7.29 -4.49
N PRO A 93 25.14 -6.22 -4.00
CA PRO A 93 24.53 -4.90 -3.99
C PRO A 93 24.09 -4.43 -5.37
N LEU A 94 23.11 -3.52 -5.43
CA LEU A 94 22.73 -2.87 -6.70
C LEU A 94 23.87 -1.97 -7.20
N SER A 95 24.13 -2.01 -8.51
CA SER A 95 25.01 -1.05 -9.18
C SER A 95 24.37 0.34 -9.23
N ASP A 96 25.15 1.38 -9.55
CA ASP A 96 24.61 2.74 -9.65
C ASP A 96 23.54 2.85 -10.76
N GLU A 97 23.73 2.16 -11.89
CA GLU A 97 22.75 2.09 -12.99
C GLU A 97 21.47 1.37 -12.56
N GLU A 98 21.59 0.25 -11.84
CA GLU A 98 20.44 -0.48 -11.30
C GLU A 98 19.69 0.35 -10.26
N LEU A 99 20.39 1.11 -9.40
CA LEU A 99 19.77 2.02 -8.44
C LEU A 99 18.97 3.12 -9.15
N ASP A 100 19.54 3.73 -10.20
CA ASP A 100 18.87 4.77 -10.98
C ASP A 100 17.61 4.22 -11.70
N ASP A 101 17.70 3.02 -12.27
CA ASP A 101 16.58 2.31 -12.90
C ASP A 101 15.50 1.93 -11.87
N THR A 102 15.90 1.36 -10.72
CA THR A 102 14.97 1.04 -9.62
C THR A 102 14.30 2.29 -9.09
N GLN A 103 15.02 3.40 -8.93
CA GLN A 103 14.44 4.67 -8.52
C GLN A 103 13.39 5.15 -9.53
N CYS A 104 13.73 5.12 -10.82
CA CYS A 104 12.82 5.49 -11.90
C CYS A 104 11.53 4.65 -11.84
N LYS A 105 11.67 3.34 -11.65
CA LYS A 105 10.54 2.42 -11.49
C LYS A 105 9.72 2.74 -10.26
N VAL A 106 10.32 2.98 -9.09
CA VAL A 106 9.56 3.41 -7.91
C VAL A 106 8.79 4.70 -8.20
N GLU A 107 9.42 5.72 -8.77
CA GLU A 107 8.75 6.98 -9.09
C GLU A 107 7.57 6.81 -10.06
N MET A 108 7.69 5.88 -11.02
CA MET A 108 6.70 5.62 -12.05
C MET A 108 5.55 4.72 -11.58
N TRP A 109 5.87 3.60 -10.92
CA TRP A 109 4.92 2.54 -10.54
C TRP A 109 4.41 2.69 -9.10
N HIS A 110 5.23 3.23 -8.20
CA HIS A 110 4.95 3.29 -6.77
C HIS A 110 5.13 4.71 -6.26
N ALA A 111 4.08 5.50 -6.43
CA ALA A 111 4.12 6.90 -6.12
C ALA A 111 4.00 7.18 -4.60
N GLY A 112 4.72 6.42 -3.78
CA GLY A 112 4.70 6.47 -2.33
C GLY A 112 5.09 7.82 -1.75
N TYR A 113 5.85 8.63 -2.51
CA TYR A 113 6.15 10.02 -2.15
C TYR A 113 5.17 11.03 -2.77
N HIS A 114 4.40 10.70 -3.82
CA HIS A 114 3.45 11.65 -4.41
C HIS A 114 2.10 11.57 -3.68
N PRO A 115 1.66 12.63 -2.97
CA PRO A 115 0.46 12.56 -2.14
C PRO A 115 -0.81 12.26 -2.95
N GLY A 116 -0.95 12.83 -4.15
CA GLY A 116 -2.08 12.56 -5.03
C GLY A 116 -2.25 11.09 -5.40
N ARG A 117 -1.24 10.50 -6.05
CA ARG A 117 -1.26 9.08 -6.41
C ARG A 117 -1.38 8.15 -5.19
N ARG A 118 -0.73 8.50 -4.07
CA ARG A 118 -0.89 7.74 -2.82
C ARG A 118 -2.32 7.80 -2.28
N TYR A 119 -2.98 8.95 -2.39
CA TYR A 119 -4.40 9.09 -2.08
C TYR A 119 -5.25 8.22 -3.01
N ASP A 120 -4.96 8.22 -4.32
CA ASP A 120 -5.70 7.43 -5.31
C ASP A 120 -5.59 5.92 -5.07
N GLU A 121 -4.42 5.44 -4.64
CA GLU A 121 -4.23 4.05 -4.17
C GLU A 121 -5.11 3.72 -2.97
N GLU A 122 -5.04 4.51 -1.89
CA GLU A 122 -5.88 4.28 -0.71
C GLU A 122 -7.36 4.43 -1.04
N ALA A 123 -7.73 5.35 -1.92
CA ALA A 123 -9.11 5.54 -2.36
C ALA A 123 -9.63 4.31 -3.12
N ARG A 124 -8.78 3.65 -3.91
CA ARG A 124 -9.11 2.41 -4.60
C ARG A 124 -9.31 1.26 -3.61
N GLU A 125 -8.42 1.10 -2.64
CA GLU A 125 -8.56 0.10 -1.57
C GLU A 125 -9.84 0.32 -0.75
N GLU A 126 -10.14 1.57 -0.40
CA GLU A 126 -11.37 1.94 0.31
C GLU A 126 -12.62 1.69 -0.54
N ALA A 127 -12.57 1.93 -1.85
CA ALA A 127 -13.65 1.59 -2.77
C ALA A 127 -13.88 0.07 -2.84
N TYR A 128 -12.81 -0.74 -2.87
CA TYR A 128 -12.92 -2.20 -2.80
C TYR A 128 -13.54 -2.66 -1.48
N PHE A 129 -13.15 -2.05 -0.36
CA PHE A 129 -13.78 -2.31 0.94
C PHE A 129 -15.27 -1.98 0.92
N MET A 130 -15.65 -0.83 0.33
CA MET A 130 -17.05 -0.42 0.18
C MET A 130 -17.85 -1.31 -0.78
N PHE A 131 -17.19 -1.92 -1.76
CA PHE A 131 -17.84 -2.90 -2.65
C PHE A 131 -18.39 -4.10 -1.85
N GLY A 132 -17.70 -4.52 -0.78
CA GLY A 132 -18.25 -5.51 0.16
C GLY A 132 -19.53 -5.02 0.84
N ALA A 133 -19.55 -3.76 1.30
CA ALA A 133 -20.72 -3.14 1.94
C ALA A 133 -21.91 -2.99 0.97
N ARG A 134 -21.67 -2.80 -0.33
CA ARG A 134 -22.72 -2.76 -1.38
C ARG A 134 -23.49 -4.07 -1.52
N ARG A 135 -22.98 -5.20 -1.00
CA ARG A 135 -23.71 -6.48 -0.99
C ARG A 135 -24.92 -6.47 -0.04
N SER A 136 -24.95 -5.53 0.92
CA SER A 136 -26.14 -5.29 1.72
C SER A 136 -27.16 -4.46 0.94
N ALA A 137 -28.35 -5.00 0.70
CA ALA A 137 -29.44 -4.32 -0.01
C ALA A 137 -29.78 -2.93 0.58
N LYS A 138 -29.65 -2.78 1.90
CA LYS A 138 -29.88 -1.52 2.64
C LYS A 138 -28.87 -0.43 2.28
N HIS A 139 -27.60 -0.80 2.08
CA HIS A 139 -26.54 0.14 1.72
C HIS A 139 -26.49 0.40 0.21
N TYR A 140 -26.81 -0.61 -0.60
CA TYR A 140 -26.84 -0.51 -2.06
C TYR A 140 -27.72 0.65 -2.55
N ALA A 141 -28.96 0.76 -2.04
CA ALA A 141 -29.89 1.83 -2.43
C ALA A 141 -29.37 3.24 -2.11
N LYS A 142 -28.52 3.40 -1.08
CA LYS A 142 -27.94 4.70 -0.70
C LYS A 142 -26.69 5.07 -1.51
N LEU A 143 -26.04 4.08 -2.13
CA LEU A 143 -24.77 4.22 -2.86
C LEU A 143 -24.92 4.16 -4.38
N ILE A 144 -26.13 3.90 -4.90
CA ILE A 144 -26.40 3.90 -6.34
C ILE A 144 -26.64 5.31 -6.91
N GLY A 145 -26.28 5.48 -8.18
CA GLY A 145 -26.50 6.72 -8.95
C GLY A 145 -25.56 7.84 -8.54
N ARG A 146 -25.72 9.00 -9.20
CA ARG A 146 -24.81 10.16 -9.03
C ARG A 146 -24.67 10.60 -7.58
N ALA A 147 -25.77 10.65 -6.82
CA ALA A 147 -25.74 11.04 -5.41
C ALA A 147 -25.03 9.99 -4.54
N GLY A 148 -25.21 8.70 -4.84
CA GLY A 148 -24.53 7.61 -4.15
C GLY A 148 -23.02 7.61 -4.35
N GLU A 149 -22.57 7.81 -5.60
CA GLU A 149 -21.15 7.95 -5.93
C GLU A 149 -20.49 9.13 -5.20
N GLN A 150 -21.19 10.25 -5.07
CA GLN A 150 -20.68 11.40 -4.29
C GLN A 150 -20.56 11.07 -2.80
N ARG A 151 -21.53 10.37 -2.21
CA ARG A 151 -21.46 9.92 -0.81
C ARG A 151 -20.28 8.98 -0.59
N GLU A 152 -20.06 8.04 -1.51
CA GLU A 152 -18.92 7.13 -1.45
C GLU A 152 -17.59 7.88 -1.50
N LYS A 153 -17.42 8.83 -2.44
CA LYS A 153 -16.22 9.69 -2.52
C LYS A 153 -15.99 10.49 -1.24
N ILE A 154 -17.04 11.06 -0.66
CA ILE A 154 -16.97 11.80 0.61
C ILE A 154 -16.54 10.86 1.75
N PHE A 155 -17.10 9.66 1.82
CA PHE A 155 -16.78 8.67 2.84
C PHE A 155 -15.32 8.19 2.75
N ILE A 156 -14.89 7.80 1.54
CA ILE A 156 -13.50 7.41 1.25
C ILE A 156 -12.55 8.53 1.66
N ARG A 157 -12.81 9.77 1.21
CA ARG A 157 -12.00 10.93 1.59
C ARG A 157 -11.96 11.13 3.09
N HIS A 158 -13.09 11.01 3.79
CA HIS A 158 -13.16 11.20 5.22
C HIS A 158 -12.25 10.20 5.96
N ARG A 159 -12.27 8.92 5.57
CA ARG A 159 -11.41 7.89 6.16
C ARG A 159 -9.92 8.17 5.93
N ILE A 160 -9.54 8.47 4.69
CA ILE A 160 -8.15 8.79 4.33
C ILE A 160 -7.69 10.05 5.07
N LYS A 161 -8.48 11.13 5.01
CA LYS A 161 -8.22 12.39 5.74
C LYS A 161 -7.95 12.12 7.21
N ARG A 162 -8.79 11.33 7.87
CA ARG A 162 -8.63 11.03 9.29
C ARG A 162 -7.31 10.32 9.59
N ARG A 163 -6.93 9.31 8.79
CA ARG A 163 -5.64 8.62 8.94
C ARG A 163 -4.47 9.57 8.72
N TRP A 164 -4.50 10.34 7.64
CA TRP A 164 -3.41 11.23 7.24
C TRP A 164 -3.29 12.44 8.17
N GLN A 165 -4.38 12.91 8.76
CA GLN A 165 -4.35 13.95 9.80
C GLN A 165 -3.66 13.45 11.07
N ARG A 166 -3.96 12.22 11.52
CA ARG A 166 -3.26 11.62 12.67
C ARG A 166 -1.75 11.45 12.44
N LEU A 167 -1.36 11.19 11.19
CA LEU A 167 0.04 11.12 10.79
C LEU A 167 0.70 12.51 10.67
N GLY A 168 -0.07 13.60 10.70
CA GLY A 168 0.41 14.97 10.49
C GLY A 168 0.67 15.33 9.02
N VAL A 169 0.33 14.43 8.08
CA VAL A 169 0.66 14.60 6.65
C VAL A 169 -0.48 15.21 5.81
N TRP A 170 -1.69 15.27 6.36
CA TRP A 170 -2.85 15.82 5.65
C TRP A 170 -2.75 17.31 5.36
N ASN A 171 -2.90 17.73 4.11
CA ASN A 171 -2.98 19.12 3.69
C ASN A 171 -4.44 19.62 3.60
N PRO A 172 -4.83 20.67 4.34
CA PRO A 172 -6.20 21.21 4.27
C PRO A 172 -6.57 21.81 2.91
N GLU A 173 -5.58 22.17 2.08
CA GLU A 173 -5.81 22.70 0.73
C GLU A 173 -6.30 21.64 -0.27
N TRP A 174 -6.19 20.35 0.07
CA TRP A 174 -6.63 19.26 -0.81
C TRP A 174 -8.15 19.12 -0.81
N GLY A 175 -8.71 19.15 -2.01
CA GLY A 175 -10.14 19.06 -2.27
C GLY A 175 -10.70 17.63 -2.23
N ILE A 176 -11.83 17.40 -2.91
CA ILE A 176 -12.48 16.10 -3.07
C ILE A 176 -12.36 15.65 -4.52
N PRO A 177 -11.44 14.71 -4.83
CA PRO A 177 -11.24 14.24 -6.20
C PRO A 177 -12.51 13.64 -6.81
N GLY A 178 -12.76 13.96 -8.09
CA GLY A 178 -13.87 13.40 -8.85
C GLY A 178 -15.28 13.84 -8.41
N ARG A 179 -15.43 14.94 -7.67
CA ARG A 179 -16.75 15.55 -7.46
C ARG A 179 -17.30 16.16 -8.76
N VAL A 180 -18.60 16.47 -8.80
CA VAL A 180 -19.25 17.01 -10.02
C VAL A 180 -18.62 18.34 -10.46
N ASP A 181 -18.43 19.26 -9.52
CA ASP A 181 -17.83 20.57 -9.77
C ASP A 181 -16.35 20.54 -9.38
N GLU A 182 -15.58 19.74 -10.13
CA GLU A 182 -14.16 19.52 -9.85
C GLU A 182 -13.33 20.79 -10.13
N GLY A 183 -12.73 21.34 -9.08
CA GLY A 183 -11.84 22.49 -9.14
C GLY A 183 -10.35 22.09 -9.11
N PRO A 184 -9.43 23.07 -9.22
CA PRO A 184 -7.99 22.80 -9.21
C PRO A 184 -7.51 22.03 -7.97
N ARG A 185 -8.07 22.33 -6.79
CA ARG A 185 -7.77 21.66 -5.52
C ARG A 185 -8.16 20.19 -5.49
N ASP A 186 -9.05 19.73 -6.37
CA ASP A 186 -9.51 18.35 -6.42
C ASP A 186 -8.58 17.48 -7.31
N LYS A 187 -7.71 18.10 -8.12
CA LYS A 187 -6.79 17.41 -9.01
C LYS A 187 -5.63 16.79 -8.22
N THR A 188 -5.74 15.49 -7.92
CA THR A 188 -4.75 14.75 -7.11
C THR A 188 -3.33 14.87 -7.65
N LEU A 189 -3.13 14.84 -8.97
CA LEU A 189 -1.82 15.01 -9.61
C LEU A 189 -1.12 16.34 -9.30
N SER A 190 -1.87 17.37 -8.88
CA SER A 190 -1.31 18.66 -8.49
C SER A 190 -1.00 18.77 -6.99
N TRP A 191 -1.40 17.77 -6.20
CA TRP A 191 -1.23 17.79 -4.76
C TRP A 191 0.25 17.69 -4.39
N LYS A 192 0.64 18.53 -3.44
CA LYS A 192 1.96 18.52 -2.82
C LYS A 192 1.83 18.39 -1.30
N TRP A 193 2.80 17.74 -0.65
CA TRP A 193 2.89 17.81 0.81
C TRP A 193 3.10 19.26 1.25
N LYS A 194 2.65 19.62 2.44
CA LYS A 194 2.75 21.00 2.96
C LYS A 194 4.19 21.54 2.94
N TRP A 195 5.17 20.67 3.19
CA TRP A 195 6.59 21.00 3.29
C TRP A 195 7.39 20.71 2.00
N GLN A 196 6.76 20.13 0.97
CA GLN A 196 7.48 19.71 -0.25
C GLN A 196 8.07 20.90 -1.02
N GLY A 197 7.45 22.09 -0.89
CA GLY A 197 7.82 23.27 -1.67
C GLY A 197 7.67 23.03 -3.17
N ASP A 198 8.46 23.71 -3.99
CA ASP A 198 8.43 23.57 -5.46
C ASP A 198 9.45 22.57 -6.01
N VAL A 199 9.70 21.49 -5.26
CA VAL A 199 10.50 20.38 -5.78
C VAL A 199 9.80 19.82 -7.02
N ARG A 200 10.50 19.88 -8.16
CA ARG A 200 9.99 19.33 -9.42
C ARG A 200 9.74 17.84 -9.24
N TYR A 201 8.50 17.43 -9.46
CA TYR A 201 8.17 16.02 -9.57
C TYR A 201 8.66 15.54 -10.92
N ARG A 202 9.42 14.43 -10.94
CA ARG A 202 9.93 13.82 -12.18
C ARG A 202 8.81 13.30 -13.08
N GLY A 203 7.59 13.14 -12.55
CA GLY A 203 6.47 12.68 -13.36
C GLY A 203 6.67 11.23 -13.82
N ALA A 204 6.01 10.90 -14.92
CA ALA A 204 6.33 9.71 -15.71
C ALA A 204 7.39 10.02 -16.79
N ASP A 205 7.91 11.24 -16.83
CA ASP A 205 8.87 11.65 -17.86
C ASP A 205 10.27 11.14 -17.49
N PRO A 206 11.00 10.51 -18.41
CA PRO A 206 12.36 10.00 -18.20
C PRO A 206 13.40 11.15 -18.19
N GLY A 207 13.11 12.24 -17.48
CA GLY A 207 14.02 13.37 -17.30
C GLY A 207 15.24 13.00 -16.45
N PRO A 208 16.26 13.88 -16.39
CA PRO A 208 17.46 13.65 -15.58
C PRO A 208 17.11 13.44 -14.10
N VAL A 209 17.89 12.57 -13.42
CA VAL A 209 17.77 12.34 -11.97
C VAL A 209 17.91 13.68 -11.25
N ILE A 210 16.99 13.97 -10.33
CA ILE A 210 17.04 15.18 -9.50
C ILE A 210 17.68 14.78 -8.16
N PRO A 211 18.95 15.15 -7.90
CA PRO A 211 19.66 14.72 -6.68
C PRO A 211 18.95 15.14 -5.39
N GLU A 212 18.22 16.26 -5.43
CA GLU A 212 17.51 16.81 -4.28
C GLU A 212 16.16 16.12 -4.01
N HIS A 213 15.68 15.26 -4.93
CA HIS A 213 14.42 14.57 -4.76
C HIS A 213 14.50 13.57 -3.58
N PRO A 214 13.50 13.52 -2.69
CA PRO A 214 13.53 12.64 -1.52
C PRO A 214 13.69 11.16 -1.86
N ASN A 215 13.16 10.71 -3.01
CA ASN A 215 13.37 9.33 -3.47
C ASN A 215 14.85 9.09 -3.79
N THR A 216 15.49 10.00 -4.54
CA THR A 216 16.93 9.91 -4.85
C THR A 216 17.74 9.74 -3.58
N ARG A 217 17.51 10.61 -2.58
CA ARG A 217 18.23 10.49 -1.31
C ARG A 217 17.93 9.19 -0.56
N ALA A 218 16.70 8.69 -0.62
CA ALA A 218 16.35 7.41 -0.01
C ALA A 218 17.09 6.24 -0.68
N PHE A 219 17.22 6.25 -2.01
CA PHE A 219 18.00 5.25 -2.76
C PHE A 219 19.50 5.35 -2.52
N HIS A 220 20.04 6.58 -2.43
CA HIS A 220 21.45 6.79 -2.09
C HIS A 220 21.83 6.19 -0.73
N LEU A 221 20.90 6.19 0.25
CA LEU A 221 21.12 5.56 1.56
C LEU A 221 21.19 4.03 1.49
N ARG A 222 20.77 3.41 0.37
CA ARG A 222 20.79 1.96 0.16
C ARG A 222 21.94 1.50 -0.73
N ARG A 223 22.77 2.44 -1.19
CA ARG A 223 23.95 2.13 -1.99
C ARG A 223 24.89 1.21 -1.23
N GLY A 224 25.31 0.12 -1.89
CA GLY A 224 26.21 -0.87 -1.31
C GLY A 224 25.55 -1.89 -0.37
N LEU A 225 24.23 -1.82 -0.15
CA LEU A 225 23.54 -2.81 0.69
C LEU A 225 23.29 -4.13 -0.03
N HIS A 226 23.61 -5.23 0.65
CA HIS A 226 23.22 -6.58 0.23
C HIS A 226 21.71 -6.82 0.44
N ARG A 227 21.17 -7.84 -0.23
CA ARG A 227 19.74 -8.21 -0.18
C ARG A 227 19.19 -8.34 1.25
N ASP A 228 19.98 -8.91 2.15
CA ASP A 228 19.66 -9.17 3.55
C ASP A 228 19.90 -7.96 4.47
N GLN A 229 20.54 -6.91 3.96
CA GLN A 229 20.86 -5.71 4.72
C GLN A 229 19.78 -4.65 4.52
N ARG A 230 19.15 -4.22 5.62
CA ARG A 230 18.23 -3.09 5.61
C ARG A 230 18.97 -1.82 6.00
N GLY A 231 18.77 -0.76 5.21
CA GLY A 231 19.20 0.57 5.60
C GLY A 231 18.54 0.98 6.93
N PRO A 232 19.13 1.93 7.68
CA PRO A 232 18.55 2.38 8.92
C PRO A 232 17.12 2.89 8.66
N LEU A 233 16.14 2.23 9.28
CA LEU A 233 14.76 2.72 9.31
C LEU A 233 14.70 3.79 10.42
N PRO A 234 14.65 5.09 10.10
CA PRO A 234 14.55 6.09 11.16
C PRO A 234 13.22 5.87 11.91
N PRO A 235 13.23 5.85 13.25
CA PRO A 235 12.02 5.65 14.05
C PRO A 235 11.13 6.87 13.93
N ARG A 236 9.81 6.72 13.74
CA ARG A 236 8.94 7.90 13.57
C ARG A 236 7.57 7.86 14.24
N ARG A 237 7.47 8.74 15.22
CA ARG A 237 6.25 9.37 15.75
C ARG A 237 5.68 10.36 14.72
N SER A 238 4.44 10.81 14.91
CA SER A 238 3.73 11.75 14.04
C SER A 238 4.52 13.05 13.75
N LEU A 239 4.24 13.69 12.61
CA LEU A 239 4.80 15.00 12.29
C LEU A 239 4.19 16.09 13.16
N ALA A 240 5.02 16.85 13.85
CA ALA A 240 4.62 18.10 14.51
C ALA A 240 4.48 19.23 13.48
N ALA A 241 3.74 20.28 13.84
CA ALA A 241 3.46 21.41 12.94
C ALA A 241 4.72 22.22 12.54
N ASP A 242 5.75 22.21 13.39
CA ASP A 242 7.03 22.90 13.25
C ASP A 242 8.16 22.00 12.69
N THR A 243 7.81 20.81 12.20
CA THR A 243 8.82 19.87 11.68
C THR A 243 9.56 20.45 10.49
N SER A 244 10.90 20.37 10.51
CA SER A 244 11.73 20.81 9.38
C SER A 244 11.43 20.02 8.10
N LYS A 245 11.68 20.61 6.92
CA LYS A 245 11.46 19.95 5.62
C LYS A 245 12.18 18.60 5.53
N SER A 246 13.46 18.55 5.90
CA SER A 246 14.26 17.31 5.86
C SER A 246 13.69 16.23 6.80
N ALA A 247 13.27 16.62 8.00
CA ALA A 247 12.62 15.70 8.92
C ALA A 247 11.28 15.21 8.35
N ALA A 248 10.47 16.07 7.73
CA ALA A 248 9.20 15.67 7.15
C ALA A 248 9.35 14.80 5.90
N GLU A 249 10.36 15.03 5.07
CA GLU A 249 10.71 14.18 3.94
C GLU A 249 11.13 12.80 4.40
N SER A 250 12.06 12.73 5.35
CA SER A 250 12.50 11.46 5.88
C SER A 250 11.36 10.74 6.65
N PHE A 251 10.32 11.47 7.07
CA PHE A 251 9.09 10.86 7.61
C PHE A 251 8.30 10.10 6.58
N ILE A 252 8.07 10.67 5.41
CA ILE A 252 7.37 9.99 4.33
C ILE A 252 8.19 8.80 3.83
N THR A 253 9.51 8.96 3.66
CA THR A 253 10.37 7.90 3.12
C THR A 253 10.64 6.76 4.10
N SER A 254 10.22 6.87 5.36
CA SER A 254 10.30 5.76 6.33
C SER A 254 8.96 5.07 6.57
N ARG A 255 7.90 5.45 5.83
CA ARG A 255 6.58 4.83 6.01
C ARG A 255 6.56 3.44 5.40
N PRO A 256 5.82 2.48 6.00
CA PRO A 256 5.77 1.11 5.51
C PRO A 256 5.43 0.98 4.02
N TRP A 257 4.50 1.80 3.50
CA TRP A 257 4.15 1.75 2.07
C TRP A 257 5.30 2.20 1.17
N PHE A 258 6.09 3.19 1.61
CA PHE A 258 7.22 3.69 0.84
C PHE A 258 8.37 2.68 0.87
N THR A 259 8.69 2.15 2.05
CA THR A 259 9.72 1.11 2.19
C THR A 259 9.34 -0.15 1.44
N PHE A 260 8.07 -0.57 1.50
CA PHE A 260 7.56 -1.72 0.75
C PHE A 260 7.69 -1.53 -0.76
N ALA A 261 7.32 -0.36 -1.27
CA ALA A 261 7.50 0.00 -2.68
C ALA A 261 8.96 -0.08 -3.12
N MET A 262 9.86 0.51 -2.32
CA MET A 262 11.30 0.42 -2.57
C MET A 262 11.80 -1.03 -2.55
N ASP A 263 11.51 -1.78 -1.49
CA ASP A 263 11.97 -3.16 -1.32
C ASP A 263 11.45 -4.05 -2.46
N THR A 264 10.21 -3.82 -2.91
CA THR A 264 9.61 -4.55 -4.03
C THR A 264 10.35 -4.30 -5.34
N GLU A 265 10.65 -3.04 -5.66
CA GLU A 265 11.36 -2.71 -6.91
C GLU A 265 12.85 -3.08 -6.85
N GLU A 266 13.49 -2.99 -5.69
CA GLU A 266 14.85 -3.50 -5.50
C GLU A 266 14.91 -5.01 -5.75
N GLU A 267 13.97 -5.77 -5.17
CA GLU A 267 13.90 -7.21 -5.38
C GLU A 267 13.63 -7.54 -6.85
N ARG A 268 12.68 -6.84 -7.51
CA ARG A 268 12.44 -6.99 -8.95
C ARG A 268 13.68 -6.73 -9.79
N THR A 269 14.45 -5.69 -9.48
CA THR A 269 15.70 -5.39 -10.18
C THR A 269 16.73 -6.48 -9.96
N ARG A 270 16.87 -7.02 -8.74
CA ARG A 270 17.78 -8.14 -8.46
C ARG A 270 17.37 -9.40 -9.24
N LEU A 271 16.07 -9.70 -9.30
CA LEU A 271 15.54 -10.85 -10.06
C LEU A 271 15.79 -10.72 -11.57
N ASN A 272 15.85 -9.50 -12.11
CA ASN A 272 16.19 -9.28 -13.53
C ASN A 272 17.64 -9.64 -13.87
N ARG A 273 18.52 -9.84 -12.89
CA ARG A 273 19.88 -10.36 -13.11
C ARG A 273 19.89 -11.81 -13.51
N ILE A 274 18.82 -12.56 -13.18
CA ILE A 274 18.72 -13.98 -13.49
C ILE A 274 18.56 -14.11 -15.01
N PRO A 275 19.50 -14.74 -15.71
CA PRO A 275 19.38 -14.98 -17.15
C PRO A 275 18.10 -15.76 -17.46
N HIS A 276 17.37 -15.35 -18.50
CA HIS A 276 16.11 -15.99 -18.88
C HIS A 276 16.21 -17.51 -19.11
N HIS A 277 17.36 -18.00 -19.59
CA HIS A 277 17.57 -19.44 -19.77
C HIS A 277 17.57 -20.18 -18.43
N LEU A 278 18.20 -19.61 -17.38
CA LEU A 278 18.16 -20.17 -16.03
C LEU A 278 16.76 -20.09 -15.40
N ALA A 279 15.97 -19.06 -15.72
CA ALA A 279 14.59 -18.93 -15.26
C ALA A 279 13.60 -19.91 -15.95
N SER A 280 13.91 -20.36 -17.17
CA SER A 280 13.00 -21.16 -18.01
C SER A 280 13.13 -22.68 -17.84
N HIS A 281 14.16 -23.15 -17.12
CA HIS A 281 14.43 -24.58 -16.98
C HIS A 281 13.43 -25.31 -16.07
N ASP A 282 12.52 -24.61 -15.38
CA ASP A 282 11.63 -25.19 -14.36
C ASP A 282 10.25 -25.65 -14.90
N VAL A 283 9.91 -25.43 -16.19
CA VAL A 283 8.52 -25.64 -16.68
C VAL A 283 8.38 -26.63 -17.84
N ARG A 284 9.47 -27.17 -18.40
CA ARG A 284 9.40 -28.13 -19.51
C ARG A 284 10.10 -29.45 -19.21
N GLY A 285 9.80 -30.02 -18.05
CA GLY A 285 9.97 -31.46 -17.84
C GLY A 285 9.12 -32.19 -18.88
N GLU A 286 9.80 -32.81 -19.84
CA GLU A 286 9.25 -33.52 -20.98
C GLU A 286 8.28 -34.61 -20.52
N ILE A 287 6.97 -34.39 -20.77
CA ILE A 287 6.02 -35.49 -20.92
C ILE A 287 6.37 -36.14 -22.27
N ARG A 288 7.15 -37.23 -22.23
CA ARG A 288 7.29 -38.17 -23.33
C ARG A 288 6.55 -39.46 -22.99
#